data_AF-A0A428WU07-F1
#
_entry.id   AF-A0A428WU07-F1
#
_cell.length_a   1.000
_cell.length_b   1.000
_cell.length_c   1.000
_cell.angle_alpha   90.00
_cell.angle_beta   90.00
_cell.angle_gamma   90.00
#
_symmetry.space_group_name_H-M   'P 1'
#
loop_
_entity.id
_entity.type
_entity.pdbx_description
1 polymer ?
#
loop_
_entity_poly.entity_id
_entity_poly.type
_entity_poly.pdbx_seq_one_letter_code
_entity_poly.pdbx_strand_id
1 'polypeptide(L)'
;MPGGMTGHPLKDRFLELDAFDDAYKTAYRELYEKFYGSGTALRVLDRIADGARAAGADTEELSTAVARLRETVSARTEALAEDEEVTG
;
A
#
# COMPACT_ATOMS: atom_id res chain seq x y z
N MET A 1 -3.40 -15.52 -21.86
CA MET A 1 -3.22 -14.10 -21.50
C MET A 1 -3.69 -13.94 -20.07
N PRO A 2 -2.89 -13.40 -19.14
CA PRO A 2 -3.33 -13.24 -17.76
C PRO A 2 -4.52 -12.26 -17.75
N GLY A 3 -5.58 -12.64 -17.04
CA GLY A 3 -6.89 -11.99 -17.05
C GLY A 3 -6.78 -10.48 -16.92
N GLY A 4 -7.33 -9.79 -17.92
CA GLY A 4 -7.42 -8.34 -17.91
C GLY A 4 -8.16 -7.88 -16.66
N MET A 5 -7.58 -6.91 -15.96
CA MET A 5 -8.33 -6.09 -15.02
C MET A 5 -9.42 -5.35 -15.80
N THR A 6 -10.58 -5.95 -16.00
CA THR A 6 -11.76 -5.13 -16.28
C THR A 6 -12.14 -4.50 -14.96
N GLY A 7 -11.76 -3.23 -14.81
CA GLY A 7 -12.19 -2.37 -13.72
C GLY A 7 -13.71 -2.43 -13.54
N HIS A 8 -14.17 -2.24 -12.31
CA HIS A 8 -15.60 -2.12 -12.07
C HIS A 8 -16.11 -0.88 -12.85
N PRO A 9 -17.16 -0.97 -13.69
CA PRO A 9 -17.55 0.14 -14.56
C PRO A 9 -17.82 1.46 -13.84
N LEU A 10 -18.31 1.41 -12.59
CA LEU A 10 -18.48 2.62 -11.78
C LEU A 10 -17.14 3.29 -11.42
N LYS A 11 -16.08 2.52 -11.20
CA LYS A 11 -14.75 3.06 -10.93
C LYS A 11 -14.22 3.77 -12.17
N ASP A 12 -14.32 3.15 -13.34
CA ASP A 12 -13.82 3.74 -14.58
C ASP A 12 -14.55 5.06 -14.86
N ARG A 13 -15.89 5.08 -14.73
CA ARG A 13 -16.68 6.31 -14.87
C ARG A 13 -16.36 7.36 -13.81
N PHE A 14 -16.08 6.95 -12.59
CA PHE A 14 -15.67 7.86 -11.53
C PHE A 14 -14.32 8.53 -11.85
N LEU A 15 -13.37 7.76 -12.38
CA LEU A 15 -12.03 8.26 -12.74
C LEU A 15 -12.01 9.08 -14.03
N GLU A 16 -12.96 8.87 -14.95
CA GLU A 16 -13.12 9.67 -16.17
C GLU A 16 -13.74 11.05 -15.93
N LEU A 17 -14.37 11.27 -14.77
CA LEU A 17 -15.07 12.52 -14.48
C LEU A 17 -14.12 13.54 -13.84
N ASP A 18 -13.82 14.62 -14.58
CA ASP A 18 -13.03 15.76 -14.11
C ASP A 18 -13.53 16.31 -12.75
N ALA A 19 -14.83 16.22 -12.50
CA ALA A 19 -15.46 16.67 -11.26
C ALA A 19 -14.92 15.99 -9.98
N PHE A 20 -14.29 14.82 -10.12
CA PHE A 20 -13.73 14.06 -8.99
C PHE A 20 -12.21 13.87 -9.08
N ASP A 21 -11.55 14.29 -10.16
CA ASP A 21 -10.12 14.04 -10.41
C ASP A 21 -9.24 14.62 -9.29
N ASP A 22 -9.43 15.90 -8.96
CA ASP A 22 -8.67 16.56 -7.88
C ASP A 22 -8.88 15.90 -6.52
N ALA A 23 -10.13 15.55 -6.20
CA ALA A 23 -10.46 14.91 -4.92
C ALA A 23 -9.84 13.52 -4.83
N TYR A 24 -9.86 12.75 -5.93
CA TYR A 24 -9.25 11.44 -6.03
C TYR A 24 -7.73 11.51 -5.88
N LYS A 25 -7.06 12.38 -6.64
CA LYS A 25 -5.60 12.56 -6.59
C LYS A 25 -5.13 13.08 -5.24
N THR A 26 -5.88 13.99 -4.63
CA THR A 26 -5.59 14.48 -3.27
C THR A 26 -5.66 13.34 -2.25
N ALA A 27 -6.75 12.58 -2.25
CA ALA A 27 -6.88 11.43 -1.36
C ALA A 27 -5.78 10.39 -1.62
N TYR A 28 -5.39 10.18 -2.87
CA TYR A 28 -4.37 9.20 -3.21
C TYR A 28 -2.98 9.62 -2.69
N ARG A 29 -2.60 10.89 -2.87
CA ARG A 29 -1.39 11.50 -2.30
C ARG A 29 -1.36 11.42 -0.78
N GLU A 30 -2.45 11.80 -0.13
CA GLU A 30 -2.57 11.75 1.33
C GLU A 30 -2.39 10.33 1.87
N LEU A 31 -2.99 9.34 1.22
CA LEU A 31 -2.87 7.93 1.60
C LEU A 31 -1.46 7.39 1.34
N TYR A 32 -0.84 7.77 0.22
CA TYR A 32 0.55 7.41 -0.07
C TYR A 32 1.48 7.94 1.02
N GLU A 33 1.42 9.24 1.30
CA GLU A 33 2.30 9.86 2.29
C GLU A 33 2.06 9.26 3.68
N LYS A 34 0.79 9.12 4.08
CA LYS A 34 0.43 8.59 5.39
C LYS A 34 0.94 7.16 5.63
N PHE A 35 0.88 6.29 4.63
CA PHE A 35 1.19 4.87 4.83
C PHE A 35 2.55 4.46 4.28
N TYR A 36 2.88 4.89 3.06
CA TYR A 36 4.07 4.46 2.33
C TYR A 36 5.20 5.49 2.44
N GLY A 37 4.98 6.74 2.00
CA GLY A 37 6.00 7.80 1.99
C GLY A 37 6.60 8.07 3.37
N SER A 38 5.76 8.15 4.40
CA SER A 38 6.22 8.32 5.79
C SER A 38 6.86 7.08 6.42
N GLY A 39 6.84 5.92 5.76
CA GLY A 39 7.30 4.63 6.29
C GLY A 39 6.41 4.03 7.39
N THR A 40 5.19 4.56 7.59
CA THR A 40 4.28 4.11 8.66
C THR A 40 3.90 2.63 8.53
N ALA A 41 3.64 2.15 7.31
CA ALA A 41 3.29 0.75 7.06
C ALA A 41 4.38 -0.22 7.55
N LEU A 42 5.65 0.09 7.29
CA LEU A 42 6.78 -0.72 7.74
C LEU A 42 6.92 -0.71 9.27
N ARG A 43 6.77 0.45 9.91
CA ARG A 43 6.80 0.55 11.38
C ARG A 43 5.66 -0.21 12.05
N VAL A 44 4.46 -0.18 11.45
CA VAL A 44 3.31 -0.93 11.95
C VAL A 44 3.53 -2.43 11.80
N LEU A 45 4.11 -2.87 10.67
CA LEU A 45 4.49 -4.27 10.47
C LEU A 45 5.47 -4.74 11.56
N ASP A 46 6.50 -3.96 11.85
CA ASP A 46 7.46 -4.27 12.92
C ASP A 46 6.78 -4.41 14.29
N ARG A 47 5.92 -3.43 14.64
CA ARG A 47 5.19 -3.46 15.91
C ARG A 47 4.30 -4.69 16.04
N ILE A 48 3.61 -5.08 14.97
CA ILE A 48 2.74 -6.28 14.97
C ILE A 48 3.59 -7.54 15.14
N ALA A 49 4.71 -7.65 14.40
CA ALA A 49 5.62 -8.78 14.50
C ALA A 49 6.18 -8.92 15.92
N ASP A 50 6.65 -7.83 16.52
CA ASP A 50 7.17 -7.82 17.89
C ASP A 50 6.11 -8.21 18.92
N GLY A 51 4.87 -7.71 18.74
CA GLY A 51 3.74 -8.11 19.57
C GLY A 51 3.43 -9.60 19.48
N ALA A 52 3.48 -10.18 18.28
CA ALA A 52 3.28 -11.61 18.08
C ALA A 52 4.38 -12.46 18.73
N ARG A 53 5.66 -12.04 18.59
CA ARG A 53 6.79 -12.70 19.27
C ARG A 53 6.64 -12.67 20.78
N ALA A 54 6.30 -11.51 21.35
CA ALA A 54 6.07 -11.35 22.79
C ALA A 54 4.90 -12.21 23.31
N ALA A 55 3.92 -12.50 22.46
CA ALA A 55 2.80 -13.40 22.77
C ALA A 55 3.14 -14.90 22.63
N GLY A 56 4.40 -15.24 22.31
CA GLY A 56 4.87 -16.63 22.20
C GLY A 56 4.79 -17.22 20.78
N ALA A 57 4.53 -16.40 19.75
CA ALA A 57 4.48 -16.84 18.35
C ALA A 57 5.79 -16.60 17.59
N ASP A 58 6.95 -16.63 18.28
CA ASP A 58 8.26 -16.46 17.66
C ASP A 58 8.66 -17.71 16.87
N THR A 59 8.14 -17.82 15.65
CA THR A 59 8.31 -18.97 14.75
C THR A 59 8.93 -18.55 13.43
N GLU A 60 9.54 -19.51 12.73
CA GLU A 60 10.04 -19.31 11.36
C GLU A 60 8.93 -18.91 10.38
N GLU A 61 7.70 -19.38 10.61
CA GLU A 61 6.54 -19.00 9.81
C GLU A 61 6.20 -17.51 9.98
N LEU A 62 6.22 -16.99 11.21
CA LEU A 62 6.05 -15.57 11.48
C LEU A 62 7.15 -14.75 10.77
N SER A 63 8.42 -15.15 10.93
CA SER A 63 9.55 -14.47 10.29
C SER A 63 9.42 -14.44 8.76
N THR A 64 9.01 -15.55 8.14
CA THR A 64 8.78 -15.66 6.70
C THR A 64 7.64 -14.75 6.24
N ALA A 65 6.52 -14.75 6.97
CA ALA A 65 5.37 -13.91 6.65
C ALA A 65 5.70 -12.42 6.76
N VAL A 66 6.41 -12.02 7.81
CA VAL A 66 6.87 -10.64 8.02
C VAL A 66 7.83 -10.21 6.91
N ALA A 67 8.79 -11.06 6.54
CA ALA A 67 9.73 -10.76 5.45
C ALA A 67 9.00 -10.54 4.11
N ARG A 68 8.05 -11.42 3.77
CA ARG A 68 7.27 -11.32 2.54
C ARG A 68 6.39 -10.07 2.51
N LEU A 69 5.75 -9.73 3.62
CA LEU A 69 4.92 -8.54 3.69
C LEU A 69 5.75 -7.27 3.63
N ARG A 70 6.94 -7.26 4.25
CA ARG A 70 7.91 -6.16 4.15
C ARG A 70 8.31 -5.93 2.69
N GLU A 71 8.69 -6.97 1.96
CA GLU A 71 9.02 -6.89 0.54
C GLU A 71 7.86 -6.30 -0.27
N THR A 72 6.64 -6.79 -0.03
CA THR A 72 5.43 -6.29 -0.72
C THR A 72 5.19 -4.80 -0.46
N VAL A 73 5.33 -4.36 0.80
CA VAL A 73 5.15 -2.96 1.18
C VAL A 73 6.25 -2.10 0.58
N SER A 74 7.51 -2.52 0.64
CA SER A 74 8.64 -1.78 0.05
C SER A 74 8.50 -1.63 -1.46
N ALA A 75 8.23 -2.73 -2.18
CA ALA A 75 8.04 -2.69 -3.62
C ALA A 75 6.86 -1.79 -4.02
N ARG A 76 5.79 -1.76 -3.21
CA ARG A 76 4.66 -0.85 -3.44
C ARG A 76 5.04 0.60 -3.17
N THR A 77 5.81 0.89 -2.12
CA THR A 77 6.32 2.24 -1.85
C THR A 77 7.18 2.74 -3.00
N GLU A 78 8.11 1.91 -3.49
CA GLU A 78 9.01 2.25 -4.59
C GLU A 78 8.24 2.50 -5.88
N ALA A 79 7.34 1.59 -6.27
CA ALA A 79 6.53 1.75 -7.48
C ALA A 79 5.64 3.01 -7.45
N LEU A 80 5.14 3.40 -6.26
CA LEU A 80 4.34 4.61 -6.12
C LEU A 80 5.18 5.88 -6.01
N ALA A 81 6.45 5.78 -5.58
CA ALA A 81 7.36 6.91 -5.53
C ALA A 81 7.77 7.41 -6.94
N GLU A 82 7.61 6.57 -7.96
CA GLU A 82 7.86 6.91 -9.37
C GLU A 82 6.66 7.59 -10.05
N ASP A 83 5.53 7.71 -9.36
CA ASP A 83 4.29 8.29 -9.90
C ASP A 83 4.10 9.74 -9.41
N GLU A 84 4.24 10.71 -10.31
CA GLU A 84 4.09 12.15 -10.01
C GLU A 84 2.67 12.50 -9.53
N GLU A 85 1.64 11.77 -9.96
CA GLU A 85 0.27 12.00 -9.47
C GLU A 85 0.10 11.59 -7.99
N VAL A 86 1.00 10.71 -7.51
CA VAL A 86 1.00 10.14 -6.15
C VAL A 86 1.98 10.84 -5.22
N THR A 87 3.05 11.40 -5.76
CA THR A 87 4.10 12.09 -4.99
C THR A 87 3.93 13.61 -4.97
N GLY A 88 3.28 14.18 -5.99
CA GLY A 88 2.94 15.60 -6.07
C GLY A 88 3.97 16.47 -6.77
#